data_AF-A0A1Q5MFS6-F1
#
_entry.id   AF-A0A1Q5MFS6-F1
#
_cell.length_a   1.000
_cell.length_b   1.000
_cell.length_c   1.000
_cell.angle_alpha   90.00
_cell.angle_beta   90.00
_cell.angle_gamma   90.00
#
_symmetry.space_group_name_H-M   'P 1'
#
loop_
_entity.id
_entity.type
_entity.pdbx_description
1 polymer ?
#
loop_
_entity_poly.entity_id
_entity_poly.type
_entity_poly.pdbx_seq_one_letter_code
_entity_poly.pdbx_strand_id
1 'polypeptide(L)'
;MGMGMGLDRRAFLAGAGALVAGAAVGLGTAGPAAARTLATQDWMAGLADSTALQRMTIPGTHDSGARQGGLYVACQNTSIAGQLDSGIRFLDVRCRVTGGSFAIHHGSFYQNLMFGDVLVDCWNFLAAHPSETVLMRLKQEYSTDSDAAFRAVFDDYLDNRGWRPLFRIADALPTLGQARGKVVLLADNGGLPGLRYGDGNVFDIQDDYNAEPFAKRGKIENHFRRAVQQPGKLFVNYASTAAYMPPRWNSDRLNPQVHAFVDGGEMAGRTGLGIVPMDFPGTRSGLVDSLIRHN
;
A
#
# COMPACT_ATOMS: atom_id res chain seq x y z
N MET A 1 -50.89 -44.51 -45.94
CA MET A 1 -51.77 -44.27 -44.77
C MET A 1 -51.61 -42.80 -44.43
N GLY A 2 -52.39 -41.88 -45.00
CA GLY A 2 -53.79 -41.56 -44.67
C GLY A 2 -53.78 -40.63 -43.45
N MET A 3 -54.31 -39.41 -43.38
CA MET A 3 -55.28 -38.55 -44.10
C MET A 3 -54.74 -37.10 -43.92
N GLY A 4 -55.13 -36.02 -44.60
CA GLY A 4 -56.35 -35.62 -45.29
C GLY A 4 -56.37 -34.08 -45.26
N MET A 5 -56.88 -33.48 -46.34
CA MET A 5 -56.87 -32.04 -46.64
C MET A 5 -57.73 -31.19 -45.69
N GLY A 6 -57.36 -29.90 -45.56
CA GLY A 6 -58.21 -28.82 -45.09
C GLY A 6 -57.99 -27.53 -45.89
N LEU A 7 -58.95 -27.24 -46.77
CA LEU A 7 -59.28 -26.01 -47.52
C LEU A 7 -59.38 -24.76 -46.59
N ASP A 8 -59.51 -23.49 -46.99
CA ASP A 8 -59.29 -22.64 -48.17
C ASP A 8 -59.61 -21.19 -47.68
N ARG A 9 -59.34 -20.21 -48.52
CA ARG A 9 -59.23 -18.73 -48.39
C ARG A 9 -60.43 -17.92 -47.85
N ARG A 10 -60.06 -16.69 -47.39
CA ARG A 10 -60.68 -15.32 -47.51
C ARG A 10 -60.71 -14.63 -46.13
N ALA A 11 -60.36 -13.35 -45.91
CA ALA A 11 -60.40 -12.10 -46.68
C ALA A 11 -59.35 -11.10 -46.09
N PHE A 12 -58.63 -10.28 -46.89
CA PHE A 12 -58.87 -8.82 -47.18
C PHE A 12 -58.72 -7.92 -45.92
N LEU A 13 -57.98 -6.81 -45.81
CA LEU A 13 -57.25 -5.89 -46.70
C LEU A 13 -56.37 -4.95 -45.83
N ALA A 14 -55.35 -4.35 -46.46
CA ALA A 14 -54.77 -3.00 -46.28
C ALA A 14 -54.44 -2.42 -44.88
N GLY A 15 -53.20 -1.94 -44.76
CA GLY A 15 -52.82 -0.93 -43.75
C GLY A 15 -51.32 -0.72 -43.66
N ALA A 16 -50.71 -0.11 -44.68
CA ALA A 16 -49.35 0.43 -44.58
C ALA A 16 -49.38 1.67 -43.67
N GLY A 17 -48.67 1.61 -42.54
CA GLY A 17 -48.43 2.75 -41.66
C GLY A 17 -46.98 2.73 -41.20
N ALA A 18 -46.14 3.51 -41.86
CA ALA A 18 -44.77 3.78 -41.41
C ALA A 18 -44.83 4.62 -40.12
N LEU A 19 -44.36 4.07 -39.01
CA LEU A 19 -44.09 4.83 -37.79
C LEU A 19 -42.60 5.16 -37.74
N VAL A 20 -42.29 6.43 -38.03
CA VAL A 20 -41.00 7.04 -37.71
C VAL A 20 -40.95 7.21 -36.19
N ALA A 21 -40.21 6.36 -35.49
CA ALA A 21 -39.92 6.55 -34.08
C ALA A 21 -38.80 7.60 -33.95
N GLY A 22 -39.18 8.82 -33.59
CA GLY A 22 -38.23 9.86 -33.19
C GLY A 22 -37.49 9.44 -31.92
N ALA A 23 -36.17 9.26 -32.01
CA ALA A 23 -35.33 9.09 -30.83
C ALA A 23 -35.15 10.47 -30.16
N ALA A 24 -35.92 10.73 -29.12
CA ALA A 24 -35.64 11.83 -28.21
C ALA A 24 -34.41 11.46 -27.37
N VAL A 25 -33.29 12.12 -27.64
CA VAL A 25 -32.10 12.07 -26.79
C VAL A 25 -32.43 12.82 -25.49
N GLY A 26 -32.87 12.07 -24.48
CA GLY A 26 -32.98 12.59 -23.13
C GLY A 26 -31.58 12.88 -22.59
N LEU A 27 -31.23 14.16 -22.50
CA LEU A 27 -30.12 14.64 -21.67
C LEU A 27 -30.48 14.37 -20.20
N GLY A 28 -30.23 13.14 -19.74
CA GLY A 28 -30.28 12.81 -18.33
C GLY A 28 -29.19 13.58 -17.61
N THR A 29 -29.56 14.58 -16.82
CA THR A 29 -28.67 15.19 -15.85
C THR A 29 -28.26 14.10 -14.87
N ALA A 30 -26.98 13.69 -14.91
CA ALA A 30 -26.41 12.82 -13.90
C ALA A 30 -26.62 13.49 -12.53
N GLY A 31 -27.48 12.89 -11.71
CA GLY A 31 -27.62 13.30 -10.31
C GLY A 31 -26.27 13.14 -9.60
N PRO A 32 -26.03 13.86 -8.50
CA PRO A 32 -24.80 13.70 -7.74
C PRO A 32 -24.65 12.22 -7.37
N ALA A 33 -23.54 11.62 -7.79
CA ALA A 33 -23.19 10.26 -7.39
C ALA A 33 -23.27 10.21 -5.87
N ALA A 34 -24.10 9.32 -5.32
CA ALA A 34 -24.17 9.11 -3.88
C ALA A 34 -22.75 8.89 -3.36
N ALA A 35 -22.34 9.65 -2.33
CA ALA A 35 -21.02 9.52 -1.73
C ALA A 35 -20.83 8.05 -1.31
N ARG A 36 -19.99 7.33 -2.05
CA ARG A 36 -19.67 5.94 -1.75
C ARG A 36 -18.81 5.96 -0.50
N THR A 37 -19.34 5.44 0.61
CA THR A 37 -18.51 5.13 1.77
C THR A 37 -17.50 4.08 1.34
N LEU A 38 -16.24 4.47 1.19
CA LEU A 38 -15.17 3.55 0.86
C LEU A 38 -14.83 2.73 2.09
N ALA A 39 -14.62 1.43 1.89
CA ALA A 39 -14.06 0.59 2.93
C ALA A 39 -12.58 0.95 3.14
N THR A 40 -12.03 0.70 4.33
CA THR A 40 -10.62 0.98 4.62
C THR A 40 -9.68 0.27 3.65
N GLN A 41 -10.04 -0.89 3.10
CA GLN A 41 -9.23 -1.56 2.07
C GLN A 41 -9.28 -0.90 0.67
N ASP A 42 -10.14 0.07 0.42
CA ASP A 42 -10.29 0.77 -0.88
C ASP A 42 -10.04 2.28 -0.75
N TRP A 43 -9.31 2.72 0.28
CA TRP A 43 -9.22 4.14 0.64
C TRP A 43 -8.59 5.00 -0.46
N MET A 44 -7.66 4.47 -1.26
CA MET A 44 -7.05 5.24 -2.35
C MET A 44 -8.00 5.45 -3.54
N ALA A 45 -9.12 4.71 -3.63
CA ALA A 45 -10.15 4.90 -4.67
C ALA A 45 -10.78 6.30 -4.64
N GLY A 46 -10.76 6.98 -3.49
CA GLY A 46 -11.30 8.33 -3.32
C GLY A 46 -10.38 9.45 -3.81
N LEU A 47 -9.14 9.13 -4.18
CA LEU A 47 -8.11 10.11 -4.55
C LEU A 47 -7.94 10.17 -6.07
N ALA A 48 -7.59 11.34 -6.60
CA ALA A 48 -7.36 11.52 -8.03
C ALA A 48 -6.09 10.82 -8.53
N ASP A 49 -6.10 10.37 -9.79
CA ASP A 49 -4.94 9.75 -10.43
C ASP A 49 -3.73 10.68 -10.56
N SER A 50 -3.98 12.00 -10.58
CA SER A 50 -2.96 13.05 -10.61
C SER A 50 -2.29 13.29 -9.25
N THR A 51 -2.79 12.70 -8.16
CA THR A 51 -2.20 12.85 -6.82
C THR A 51 -0.78 12.29 -6.81
N ALA A 52 0.21 13.11 -6.50
CA ALA A 52 1.59 12.65 -6.37
C ALA A 52 1.78 11.85 -5.08
N LEU A 53 2.43 10.68 -5.15
CA LEU A 53 2.61 9.82 -3.96
C LEU A 53 3.36 10.55 -2.82
N GLN A 54 4.29 11.45 -3.14
CA GLN A 54 4.99 12.27 -2.14
C GLN A 54 4.11 13.29 -1.40
N ARG A 55 2.84 13.45 -1.80
CA ARG A 55 1.88 14.35 -1.14
C ARG A 55 0.82 13.59 -0.35
N MET A 56 0.91 12.26 -0.28
CA MET A 56 -0.05 11.41 0.40
C MET A 56 0.37 11.13 1.85
N THR A 57 -0.62 10.81 2.68
CA THR A 57 -0.40 10.17 3.98
C THR A 57 -0.63 8.68 3.81
N ILE A 58 0.42 7.88 3.99
CA ILE A 58 0.41 6.44 3.67
C ILE A 58 0.72 5.65 4.96
N PRO A 59 -0.27 4.98 5.56
CA PRO A 59 -0.04 4.08 6.68
C PRO A 59 0.89 2.93 6.28
N GLY A 60 1.88 2.64 7.13
CA GLY A 60 2.89 1.63 6.88
C GLY A 60 3.14 0.74 8.09
N THR A 61 3.84 -0.37 7.85
CA THR A 61 4.37 -1.24 8.92
C THR A 61 5.89 -1.31 8.85
N HIS A 62 6.53 -1.16 10.02
CA HIS A 62 7.95 -1.44 10.21
C HIS A 62 8.16 -2.96 10.28
N ASP A 63 9.22 -3.46 9.63
CA ASP A 63 9.51 -4.90 9.56
C ASP A 63 8.24 -5.75 9.31
N SER A 64 7.55 -5.49 8.19
CA SER A 64 6.16 -5.92 7.96
C SER A 64 5.94 -7.42 8.11
N GLY A 65 6.95 -8.25 7.81
CA GLY A 65 6.88 -9.70 7.97
C GLY A 65 7.31 -10.21 9.35
N ALA A 66 7.81 -9.36 10.25
CA ALA A 66 8.39 -9.78 11.51
C ALA A 66 7.33 -10.10 12.58
N ARG A 67 6.82 -11.34 12.52
CA ARG A 67 5.79 -11.86 13.43
C ARG A 67 6.32 -12.91 14.40
N GLN A 68 7.58 -13.30 14.27
CA GLN A 68 8.21 -14.42 14.96
C GLN A 68 9.49 -13.98 15.68
N GLY A 69 10.14 -14.90 16.39
CA GLY A 69 11.41 -14.65 17.09
C GLY A 69 11.27 -14.11 18.51
N GLY A 70 10.04 -13.99 19.03
CA GLY A 70 9.77 -13.64 20.41
C GLY A 70 9.67 -12.14 20.67
N LEU A 71 9.62 -11.79 21.95
CA LEU A 71 9.21 -10.47 22.44
C LEU A 71 10.07 -9.30 21.91
N TYR A 72 11.36 -9.52 21.68
CA TYR A 72 12.31 -8.49 21.21
C TYR A 72 12.51 -8.48 19.68
N VAL A 73 11.81 -9.34 18.94
CA VAL A 73 11.97 -9.50 17.49
C VAL A 73 10.66 -9.24 16.76
N ALA A 74 9.53 -9.69 17.30
CA ALA A 74 8.25 -9.46 16.64
C ALA A 74 7.91 -7.96 16.64
N CYS A 75 7.58 -7.44 15.46
CA CYS A 75 7.12 -6.07 15.21
C CYS A 75 5.65 -6.03 14.78
N GLN A 76 5.11 -7.16 14.31
CA GLN A 76 3.75 -7.29 13.81
C GLN A 76 3.05 -8.53 14.38
N ASN A 77 1.72 -8.49 14.48
CA ASN A 77 0.89 -9.63 14.84
C ASN A 77 -0.10 -10.04 13.73
N THR A 78 -0.17 -9.26 12.64
CA THR A 78 -1.02 -9.50 11.47
C THR A 78 -0.19 -10.00 10.28
N SER A 79 -0.78 -10.84 9.42
CA SER A 79 -0.17 -11.25 8.15
C SER A 79 -0.04 -10.07 7.18
N ILE A 80 0.74 -10.21 6.10
CA ILE A 80 0.83 -9.18 5.07
C ILE A 80 -0.56 -8.90 4.47
N ALA A 81 -1.32 -9.93 4.09
CA ALA A 81 -2.72 -9.76 3.68
C ALA A 81 -3.57 -8.98 4.70
N GLY A 82 -3.51 -9.34 5.99
CA GLY A 82 -4.27 -8.63 7.03
C GLY A 82 -3.82 -7.18 7.24
N GLN A 83 -2.54 -6.87 7.00
CA GLN A 83 -2.06 -5.48 6.98
C GLN A 83 -2.68 -4.70 5.83
N LEU A 84 -2.68 -5.27 4.62
CA LEU A 84 -3.28 -4.63 3.44
C LEU A 84 -4.79 -4.42 3.62
N ASP A 85 -5.51 -5.41 4.13
CA ASP A 85 -6.96 -5.33 4.41
C ASP A 85 -7.30 -4.25 5.46
N SER A 86 -6.36 -3.95 6.37
CA SER A 86 -6.52 -2.91 7.40
C SER A 86 -6.11 -1.51 6.94
N GLY A 87 -5.76 -1.32 5.66
CA GLY A 87 -5.44 -0.02 5.08
C GLY A 87 -3.94 0.30 4.99
N ILE A 88 -3.06 -0.61 5.40
CA ILE A 88 -1.60 -0.46 5.21
C ILE A 88 -1.27 -0.49 3.72
N ARG A 89 -0.45 0.47 3.27
CA ARG A 89 -0.01 0.60 1.87
C ARG A 89 1.49 0.79 1.73
N PHE A 90 2.23 0.83 2.84
CA PHE A 90 3.69 0.73 2.84
C PHE A 90 4.13 -0.52 3.62
N LEU A 91 4.98 -1.33 2.98
CA LEU A 91 5.59 -2.51 3.57
C LEU A 91 7.11 -2.36 3.63
N ASP A 92 7.67 -2.49 4.83
CA ASP A 92 9.11 -2.62 5.08
C ASP A 92 9.50 -4.10 5.02
N VAL A 93 9.94 -4.57 3.86
CA VAL A 93 10.25 -5.97 3.58
C VAL A 93 11.75 -6.19 3.61
N ARG A 94 12.19 -6.97 4.59
CA ARG A 94 13.60 -7.23 4.86
C ARG A 94 13.97 -8.67 4.54
N CYS A 95 14.86 -8.84 3.58
CA CYS A 95 15.16 -10.11 2.94
C CYS A 95 16.60 -10.55 3.18
N ARG A 96 16.78 -11.85 3.43
CA ARG A 96 18.06 -12.53 3.39
C ARG A 96 18.07 -13.56 2.27
N VAL A 97 19.15 -13.62 1.49
CA VAL A 97 19.32 -14.67 0.47
C VAL A 97 19.47 -16.03 1.15
N THR A 98 18.67 -17.00 0.71
CA THR A 98 18.79 -18.41 1.12
C THR A 98 18.40 -19.32 -0.04
N GLY A 99 19.27 -20.25 -0.41
CA GLY A 99 19.00 -21.23 -1.47
C GLY A 99 18.50 -20.62 -2.79
N GLY A 100 19.02 -19.46 -3.21
CA GLY A 100 18.57 -18.77 -4.43
C GLY A 100 17.19 -18.11 -4.33
N SER A 101 16.68 -17.88 -3.13
CA SER A 101 15.43 -17.18 -2.85
C SER A 101 15.62 -16.16 -1.72
N PHE A 102 14.58 -15.37 -1.44
CA PHE A 102 14.58 -14.45 -0.30
C PHE A 102 13.70 -14.99 0.84
N ALA A 103 14.32 -15.18 2.00
CA ALA A 103 13.62 -15.39 3.26
C ALA A 103 13.44 -14.06 4.00
N ILE A 104 12.31 -13.87 4.67
CA ILE A 104 12.05 -12.66 5.46
C ILE A 104 12.72 -12.79 6.83
N HIS A 105 13.42 -11.73 7.22
CA HIS A 105 14.25 -11.68 8.42
C HIS A 105 14.02 -10.38 9.22
N HIS A 106 14.25 -10.47 10.52
CA HIS A 106 14.54 -9.31 11.37
C HIS A 106 15.85 -9.61 12.08
N GLY A 107 16.94 -8.94 11.68
CA GLY A 107 18.28 -9.35 12.03
C GLY A 107 18.54 -10.81 11.69
N SER A 108 19.10 -11.56 12.63
CA SER A 108 19.41 -12.98 12.43
C SER A 108 18.18 -13.90 12.42
N PHE A 109 17.01 -13.42 12.80
CA PHE A 109 15.82 -14.24 13.03
C PHE A 109 14.99 -14.40 11.76
N TYR A 110 14.88 -15.64 11.27
CA TYR A 110 13.95 -15.99 10.21
C TYR A 110 12.50 -15.87 10.70
N GLN A 111 11.64 -15.29 9.87
CA GLN A 111 10.27 -14.93 10.26
C GLN A 111 9.21 -15.96 9.83
N ASN A 112 9.62 -17.17 9.44
CA ASN A 112 8.74 -18.21 8.89
C ASN A 112 7.89 -17.70 7.70
N LEU A 113 8.50 -16.87 6.87
CA LEU A 113 7.87 -16.23 5.72
C LEU A 113 8.91 -16.05 4.61
N MET A 114 8.54 -16.38 3.38
CA MET A 114 9.38 -16.17 2.20
C MET A 114 8.88 -14.95 1.42
N PHE A 115 9.76 -14.33 0.64
CA PHE A 115 9.37 -13.17 -0.18
C PHE A 115 8.27 -13.52 -1.19
N GLY A 116 8.25 -14.74 -1.72
CA GLY A 116 7.18 -15.21 -2.61
C GLY A 116 5.79 -15.11 -1.97
N ASP A 117 5.68 -15.39 -0.67
CA ASP A 117 4.41 -15.28 0.06
C ASP A 117 3.95 -13.82 0.13
N VAL A 118 4.89 -12.89 0.37
CA VAL A 118 4.62 -11.43 0.37
C VAL A 118 4.13 -10.96 -1.01
N LEU A 119 4.73 -11.48 -2.09
CA LEU A 119 4.32 -11.14 -3.46
C LEU A 119 2.92 -11.66 -3.79
N VAL A 120 2.60 -12.88 -3.35
CA VAL A 120 1.25 -13.46 -3.51
C VAL A 120 0.21 -12.61 -2.78
N ASP A 121 0.47 -12.22 -1.53
CA ASP A 121 -0.44 -11.36 -0.77
C ASP A 121 -0.66 -10.01 -1.45
N CYS A 122 0.42 -9.37 -1.94
CA CYS A 122 0.32 -8.11 -2.68
C CYS A 122 -0.43 -8.26 -4.01
N TRP A 123 -0.17 -9.33 -4.76
CA TRP A 123 -0.83 -9.61 -6.03
C TRP A 123 -2.34 -9.80 -5.85
N ASN A 124 -2.73 -10.66 -4.90
CA ASN A 124 -4.13 -10.95 -4.62
C ASN A 124 -4.87 -9.68 -4.18
N PHE A 125 -4.25 -8.91 -3.28
CA PHE A 125 -4.82 -7.65 -2.81
C PHE A 125 -5.03 -6.65 -3.97
N LEU A 126 -4.00 -6.40 -4.78
CA LEU A 126 -4.09 -5.43 -5.88
C LEU A 126 -5.00 -5.90 -7.03
N ALA A 127 -5.18 -7.21 -7.20
CA ALA A 127 -6.16 -7.75 -8.15
C ALA A 127 -7.60 -7.53 -7.65
N ALA A 128 -7.84 -7.65 -6.33
CA ALA A 128 -9.15 -7.40 -5.72
C ALA A 128 -9.45 -5.90 -5.58
N HIS A 129 -8.42 -5.08 -5.39
CA HIS A 129 -8.49 -3.64 -5.12
C HIS A 129 -7.63 -2.86 -6.13
N PRO A 130 -8.01 -2.83 -7.44
CA PRO A 130 -7.18 -2.26 -8.50
C PRO A 130 -7.02 -0.73 -8.40
N SER A 131 -7.81 -0.07 -7.55
CA SER A 131 -7.60 1.35 -7.22
C SER A 131 -6.36 1.56 -6.35
N GLU A 132 -5.88 0.55 -5.65
CA GLU A 132 -4.84 0.71 -4.64
C GLU A 132 -3.44 0.56 -5.23
N THR A 133 -2.42 0.99 -4.50
CA THR A 133 -1.01 0.68 -4.77
C THR A 133 -0.30 0.33 -3.47
N VAL A 134 0.72 -0.52 -3.53
CA VAL A 134 1.59 -0.83 -2.39
C VAL A 134 2.97 -0.24 -2.64
N LEU A 135 3.52 0.50 -1.69
CA LEU A 135 4.92 0.88 -1.67
C LEU A 135 5.68 -0.18 -0.87
N MET A 136 6.71 -0.76 -1.46
CA MET A 136 7.50 -1.81 -0.82
C MET A 136 8.96 -1.38 -0.74
N ARG A 137 9.43 -1.11 0.48
CA ARG A 137 10.87 -1.06 0.74
C ARG A 137 11.39 -2.49 0.74
N LEU A 138 12.31 -2.78 -0.17
CA LEU A 138 12.99 -4.07 -0.24
C LEU A 138 14.44 -3.88 0.22
N LYS A 139 14.74 -4.43 1.40
CA LYS A 139 16.04 -4.28 2.06
C LYS A 139 16.78 -5.62 2.16
N GLN A 140 18.10 -5.59 1.96
CA GLN A 140 18.96 -6.71 2.38
C GLN A 140 19.19 -6.68 3.89
N GLU A 141 18.94 -7.81 4.55
CA GLU A 141 18.96 -7.97 5.99
C GLU A 141 19.93 -9.07 6.41
N TYR A 142 20.76 -8.76 7.43
CA TYR A 142 21.66 -9.70 8.10
C TYR A 142 22.41 -10.66 7.14
N SER A 143 23.11 -10.09 6.17
CA SER A 143 23.80 -10.82 5.11
C SER A 143 25.11 -10.13 4.73
N THR A 144 26.07 -10.92 4.24
CA THR A 144 27.32 -10.47 3.62
C THR A 144 27.35 -10.72 2.11
N ASP A 145 26.23 -11.14 1.53
CA ASP A 145 26.10 -11.36 0.09
C ASP A 145 26.28 -10.02 -0.64
N SER A 146 26.95 -10.05 -1.78
CA SER A 146 27.15 -8.84 -2.59
C SER A 146 25.83 -8.29 -3.14
N ASP A 147 25.82 -6.99 -3.43
CA ASP A 147 24.74 -6.33 -4.18
C ASP A 147 24.38 -7.06 -5.48
N ALA A 148 25.38 -7.58 -6.20
CA ALA A 148 25.17 -8.34 -7.44
C ALA A 148 24.45 -9.68 -7.18
N ALA A 149 24.78 -10.37 -6.10
CA ALA A 149 24.12 -11.61 -5.72
C ALA A 149 22.67 -11.38 -5.27
N PHE A 150 22.44 -10.34 -4.45
CA PHE A 150 21.09 -9.94 -4.06
C PHE A 150 20.27 -9.55 -5.29
N ARG A 151 20.85 -8.76 -6.21
CA ARG A 151 20.22 -8.38 -7.48
C ARG A 151 19.87 -9.58 -8.34
N ALA A 152 20.77 -10.55 -8.50
CA ALA A 152 20.52 -11.75 -9.31
C ALA A 152 19.30 -12.55 -8.81
N VAL A 153 19.12 -12.67 -7.49
CA VAL A 153 17.93 -13.31 -6.92
C VAL A 153 16.67 -12.49 -7.20
N PHE A 154 16.74 -11.15 -7.09
CA PHE A 154 15.59 -10.31 -7.41
C PHE A 154 15.22 -10.36 -8.90
N ASP A 155 16.20 -10.39 -9.81
CA ASP A 155 15.97 -10.58 -11.25
C ASP A 155 15.32 -11.93 -11.55
N ASP A 156 15.74 -13.00 -10.87
CA ASP A 156 15.08 -14.30 -10.98
C ASP A 156 13.60 -14.23 -10.61
N TYR A 157 13.23 -13.51 -9.54
CA TYR A 157 11.82 -13.26 -9.20
C TYR A 157 11.08 -12.55 -10.34
N LEU A 158 11.67 -11.50 -10.91
CA LEU A 158 11.02 -10.69 -11.95
C LEU A 158 10.83 -11.48 -13.25
N ASP A 159 11.91 -12.09 -13.74
CA ASP A 159 12.02 -12.51 -15.14
C ASP A 159 11.78 -14.01 -15.33
N ASN A 160 12.18 -14.85 -14.37
CA ASN A 160 11.99 -16.30 -14.45
C ASN A 160 10.76 -16.78 -13.68
N ARG A 161 10.45 -16.15 -12.54
CA ARG A 161 9.27 -16.51 -11.72
C ARG A 161 8.01 -15.69 -12.05
N GLY A 162 8.11 -14.76 -13.01
CA GLY A 162 6.97 -14.06 -13.59
C GLY A 162 6.41 -12.90 -12.78
N TRP A 163 7.15 -12.37 -11.78
CA TRP A 163 6.65 -11.29 -10.94
C TRP A 163 6.82 -9.89 -11.53
N ARG A 164 7.51 -9.72 -12.66
CA ARG A 164 7.71 -8.41 -13.30
C ARG A 164 6.42 -7.59 -13.46
N PRO A 165 5.27 -8.15 -13.90
CA PRO A 165 4.04 -7.38 -14.06
C PRO A 165 3.49 -6.79 -12.76
N LEU A 166 3.84 -7.32 -11.58
CA LEU A 166 3.39 -6.78 -10.30
C LEU A 166 4.07 -5.43 -9.99
N PHE A 167 5.31 -5.25 -10.45
CA PHE A 167 6.13 -4.13 -10.03
C PHE A 167 6.05 -2.92 -10.95
N ARG A 168 6.05 -1.74 -10.33
CA ARG A 168 6.41 -0.47 -10.94
C ARG A 168 7.85 -0.15 -10.51
N ILE A 169 8.79 -0.30 -11.45
CA ILE A 169 10.22 -0.02 -11.23
C ILE A 169 10.62 1.19 -12.08
N ALA A 170 10.99 2.30 -11.43
CA ALA A 170 11.65 3.45 -12.07
C ALA A 170 12.35 4.31 -11.01
N ASP A 171 13.19 5.21 -11.49
CA ASP A 171 14.01 6.10 -10.67
C ASP A 171 13.29 7.38 -10.20
N ALA A 172 11.99 7.50 -10.51
CA ALA A 172 11.16 8.65 -10.15
C ALA A 172 9.88 8.20 -9.44
N LEU A 173 9.42 9.02 -8.49
CA LEU A 173 8.15 8.81 -7.81
C LEU A 173 6.98 8.97 -8.79
N PRO A 174 6.05 8.00 -8.84
CA PRO A 174 4.89 8.08 -9.72
C PRO A 174 3.78 8.95 -9.12
N THR A 175 2.82 9.35 -9.96
CA THR A 175 1.48 9.71 -9.46
C THR A 175 0.72 8.45 -9.03
N LEU A 176 -0.35 8.62 -8.26
CA LEU A 176 -1.19 7.51 -7.81
C LEU A 176 -1.72 6.72 -9.01
N GLY A 177 -2.21 7.38 -10.06
CA GLY A 177 -2.71 6.72 -11.29
C GLY A 177 -1.67 5.84 -11.98
N GLN A 178 -0.40 6.26 -11.98
CA GLN A 178 0.71 5.48 -12.52
C GLN A 178 1.12 4.29 -11.63
N ALA A 179 0.71 4.31 -10.35
CA ALA A 179 1.05 3.31 -9.35
C ALA A 179 -0.07 2.29 -9.10
N ARG A 180 -1.33 2.61 -9.43
CA ARG A 180 -2.50 1.76 -9.17
C ARG A 180 -2.32 0.35 -9.76
N GLY A 181 -2.73 -0.65 -8.99
CA GLY A 181 -2.59 -2.07 -9.33
C GLY A 181 -1.15 -2.58 -9.36
N LYS A 182 -0.18 -1.80 -8.84
CA LYS A 182 1.24 -2.16 -8.80
C LYS A 182 1.86 -2.00 -7.42
N VAL A 183 2.95 -2.74 -7.22
CA VAL A 183 3.92 -2.53 -6.15
C VAL A 183 4.98 -1.53 -6.63
N VAL A 184 5.05 -0.35 -6.03
CA VAL A 184 6.14 0.61 -6.24
C VAL A 184 7.35 0.16 -5.43
N LEU A 185 8.43 -0.21 -6.12
CA LEU A 185 9.66 -0.67 -5.48
C LEU A 185 10.46 0.52 -4.93
N LEU A 186 10.80 0.47 -3.63
CA LEU A 186 11.78 1.33 -3.00
C LEU A 186 13.01 0.47 -2.66
N ALA A 187 14.09 0.69 -3.40
CA ALA A 187 15.28 -0.14 -3.39
C ALA A 187 16.22 0.23 -2.24
N ASP A 188 16.38 -0.66 -1.25
CA ASP A 188 17.31 -0.52 -0.12
C ASP A 188 18.39 -1.63 -0.14
N ASN A 189 19.07 -1.69 -1.29
CA ASN A 189 20.28 -2.46 -1.58
C ASN A 189 20.93 -1.84 -2.83
N GLY A 190 22.26 -1.83 -2.93
CA GLY A 190 22.98 -1.15 -4.02
C GLY A 190 22.77 -1.81 -5.40
N GLY A 191 22.43 -3.10 -5.45
CA GLY A 191 22.18 -3.82 -6.69
C GLY A 191 20.76 -3.67 -7.25
N LEU A 192 19.78 -3.37 -6.41
CA LEU A 192 18.37 -3.29 -6.81
C LEU A 192 18.08 -2.14 -7.80
N PRO A 193 17.15 -2.31 -8.75
CA PRO A 193 16.77 -1.27 -9.70
C PRO A 193 15.72 -0.31 -9.12
N GLY A 194 15.52 0.82 -9.79
CA GLY A 194 14.47 1.79 -9.45
C GLY A 194 14.86 2.73 -8.32
N LEU A 195 13.84 3.26 -7.65
CA LEU A 195 14.00 4.38 -6.73
C LEU A 195 14.83 3.99 -5.51
N ARG A 196 15.98 4.64 -5.33
CA ARG A 196 16.91 4.39 -4.23
C ARG A 196 16.35 4.93 -2.93
N TYR A 197 15.96 4.03 -2.04
CA TYR A 197 15.49 4.38 -0.71
C TYR A 197 16.62 5.07 0.05
N GLY A 198 16.33 6.24 0.63
CA GLY A 198 17.34 7.05 1.33
C GLY A 198 18.10 8.05 0.46
N ASP A 199 17.82 8.15 -0.85
CA ASP A 199 18.30 9.29 -1.65
C ASP A 199 17.74 10.59 -1.06
N GLY A 200 18.60 11.42 -0.49
CA GLY A 200 18.21 12.67 0.18
C GLY A 200 17.59 13.71 -0.73
N ASN A 201 17.68 13.57 -2.05
CA ASN A 201 16.95 14.43 -3.00
C ASN A 201 15.48 14.04 -3.12
N VAL A 202 15.15 12.77 -2.84
CA VAL A 202 13.80 12.23 -2.97
C VAL A 202 13.14 12.03 -1.62
N PHE A 203 13.89 11.59 -0.60
CA PHE A 203 13.36 11.18 0.70
C PHE A 203 13.78 12.14 1.82
N ASP A 204 12.89 12.27 2.80
CA ASP A 204 13.20 12.82 4.12
C ASP A 204 12.78 11.80 5.18
N ILE A 205 13.75 11.21 5.87
CA ILE A 205 13.52 10.03 6.71
C ILE A 205 13.83 10.35 8.17
N GLN A 206 12.86 10.13 9.05
CA GLN A 206 13.06 10.04 10.49
C GLN A 206 13.04 8.57 10.89
N ASP A 207 14.22 8.04 11.21
CA ASP A 207 14.41 6.64 11.62
C ASP A 207 15.37 6.53 12.80
N ASP A 208 15.22 7.40 13.81
CA ASP A 208 15.97 7.23 15.06
C ASP A 208 15.37 6.07 15.86
N TYR A 209 15.73 4.85 15.49
CA TYR A 209 15.19 3.62 16.07
C TYR A 209 15.76 3.31 17.48
N ASN A 210 16.72 4.09 17.97
CA ASN A 210 17.31 3.96 19.31
C ASN A 210 16.83 5.02 20.31
N ALA A 211 16.05 6.00 19.86
CA ALA A 211 15.44 6.97 20.76
C ALA A 211 14.38 6.30 21.65
N GLU A 212 14.46 6.55 22.95
CA GLU A 212 13.42 6.12 23.90
C GLU A 212 12.07 6.77 23.56
N PRO A 213 10.93 6.15 23.92
CA PRO A 213 9.61 6.58 23.46
C PRO A 213 9.29 8.08 23.60
N PHE A 214 9.67 8.75 24.68
CA PHE A 214 9.37 10.17 24.86
C PHE A 214 10.20 11.05 23.91
N ALA A 215 11.50 10.83 23.81
CA ALA A 215 12.36 11.49 22.82
C ALA A 215 11.93 11.15 21.37
N LYS A 216 11.56 9.89 21.13
CA LYS A 216 11.08 9.41 19.83
C LYS A 216 9.79 10.13 19.41
N ARG A 217 8.84 10.29 20.33
CA ARG A 217 7.61 11.05 20.11
C ARG A 217 7.90 12.46 19.57
N GLY A 218 8.80 13.20 20.21
CA GLY A 218 9.17 14.55 19.77
C GLY A 218 9.72 14.57 18.34
N LYS A 219 10.51 13.56 17.97
CA LYS A 219 11.03 13.41 16.59
C LYS A 219 9.91 13.11 15.59
N ILE A 220 8.97 12.24 15.95
CA ILE A 220 7.81 11.90 15.12
C ILE A 220 6.95 13.14 14.86
N GLU A 221 6.55 13.87 15.90
CA GLU A 221 5.71 15.06 15.78
C GLU A 221 6.40 16.16 14.95
N ASN A 222 7.69 16.40 15.20
CA ASN A 222 8.46 17.39 14.43
C ASN A 222 8.59 17.00 12.96
N HIS A 223 8.70 15.71 12.64
CA HIS A 223 8.76 15.25 11.26
C HIS A 223 7.42 15.42 10.54
N PHE A 224 6.28 15.21 11.21
CA PHE A 224 4.97 15.55 10.66
C PHE A 224 4.83 17.06 10.37
N ARG A 225 5.25 17.92 11.30
CA ARG A 225 5.26 19.38 11.08
C ARG A 225 6.08 19.75 9.85
N ARG A 226 7.25 19.12 9.68
CA ARG A 226 8.11 19.33 8.50
C ARG A 226 7.47 18.83 7.21
N ALA A 227 6.83 17.66 7.21
CA ALA A 227 6.14 17.10 6.03
C ALA A 227 5.07 18.08 5.50
N VAL A 228 4.30 18.68 6.41
CA VAL A 228 3.29 19.71 6.09
C VAL A 228 3.93 20.99 5.54
N GLN A 229 5.05 21.44 6.12
CA GLN A 229 5.67 22.73 5.80
C GLN A 229 6.59 22.70 4.58
N GLN A 230 7.22 21.57 4.29
CA GLN A 230 8.27 21.43 3.26
C GLN A 230 7.92 20.34 2.25
N PRO A 231 6.77 20.46 1.56
CA PRO A 231 6.39 19.45 0.61
C PRO A 231 7.33 19.41 -0.59
N GLY A 232 7.62 18.22 -1.09
CA GLY A 232 8.46 18.02 -2.28
C GLY A 232 9.19 16.69 -2.26
N LYS A 233 9.68 16.31 -1.07
CA LYS A 233 10.22 14.98 -0.79
C LYS A 233 9.11 14.01 -0.36
N LEU A 234 9.36 12.72 -0.51
CA LEU A 234 8.59 11.67 0.15
C LEU A 234 9.08 11.53 1.59
N PHE A 235 8.28 12.01 2.53
CA PHE A 235 8.57 11.90 3.96
C PHE A 235 8.31 10.45 4.42
N VAL A 236 9.21 9.90 5.24
CA VAL A 236 9.05 8.61 5.90
C VAL A 236 9.34 8.78 7.39
N ASN A 237 8.32 8.58 8.22
CA ASN A 237 8.36 8.87 9.64
C ASN A 237 8.13 7.58 10.45
N TYR A 238 9.21 6.89 10.81
CA TYR A 238 9.10 5.66 11.59
C TYR A 238 8.59 5.97 12.99
N ALA A 239 7.42 5.43 13.31
CA ALA A 239 6.83 5.45 14.64
C ALA A 239 7.31 4.29 15.53
N SER A 240 8.10 3.36 14.97
CA SER A 240 8.74 2.25 15.68
C SER A 240 10.04 2.68 16.39
N THR A 241 10.41 1.93 17.43
CA THR A 241 11.71 2.07 18.12
C THR A 241 12.07 0.76 18.83
N ALA A 242 13.37 0.44 18.86
CA ALA A 242 13.96 -0.69 19.56
C ALA A 242 14.58 -0.30 20.91
N ALA A 243 14.40 0.95 21.35
CA ALA A 243 15.05 1.46 22.55
C ALA A 243 14.52 0.80 23.84
N TYR A 244 15.43 0.16 24.59
CA TYR A 244 15.30 -0.35 25.97
C TYR A 244 14.19 -1.40 26.26
N MET A 245 13.17 -1.47 25.42
CA MET A 245 11.96 -2.27 25.62
C MET A 245 11.64 -3.07 24.36
N PRO A 246 10.91 -4.18 24.50
CA PRO A 246 10.27 -4.89 23.40
C PRO A 246 9.54 -3.95 22.42
N PRO A 247 9.60 -4.19 21.10
CA PRO A 247 8.86 -3.40 20.10
C PRO A 247 7.38 -3.23 20.46
N ARG A 248 6.74 -4.29 20.98
CA ARG A 248 5.34 -4.23 21.41
C ARG A 248 5.07 -3.22 22.52
N TRP A 249 5.96 -3.13 23.51
CA TRP A 249 5.79 -2.19 24.62
C TRP A 249 6.10 -0.76 24.18
N ASN A 250 7.06 -0.59 23.28
CA ASN A 250 7.30 0.70 22.63
C ASN A 250 6.08 1.16 21.83
N SER A 251 5.47 0.27 21.03
CA SER A 251 4.25 0.59 20.28
C SER A 251 3.06 0.92 21.19
N ASP A 252 2.91 0.23 22.33
CA ASP A 252 1.83 0.49 23.29
C ASP A 252 1.95 1.89 23.91
N ARG A 253 3.16 2.47 23.94
CA ARG A 253 3.39 3.85 24.37
C ARG A 253 3.26 4.86 23.23
N LEU A 254 3.83 4.55 22.06
CA LEU A 254 3.93 5.47 20.94
C LEU A 254 2.65 5.56 20.11
N ASN A 255 2.03 4.44 19.74
CA ASN A 255 0.85 4.44 18.86
C ASN A 255 -0.30 5.29 19.41
N PRO A 256 -0.65 5.26 20.72
CA PRO A 256 -1.67 6.15 21.27
C PRO A 256 -1.30 7.64 21.18
N GLN A 257 -0.02 7.98 21.34
CA GLN A 257 0.46 9.36 21.30
C GLN A 257 0.49 9.89 19.87
N VAL A 258 0.96 9.07 18.92
CA VAL A 258 0.88 9.37 17.48
C VAL A 258 -0.59 9.55 17.07
N HIS A 259 -1.47 8.64 17.47
CA HIS A 259 -2.91 8.73 17.19
C HIS A 259 -3.49 10.04 17.75
N ALA A 260 -3.23 10.36 19.02
CA ALA A 260 -3.72 11.60 19.63
C ALA A 260 -3.17 12.87 18.96
N PHE A 261 -1.93 12.82 18.46
CA PHE A 261 -1.32 13.94 17.75
C PHE A 261 -1.96 14.17 16.37
N VAL A 262 -2.13 13.11 15.57
CA VAL A 262 -2.75 13.22 14.24
C VAL A 262 -4.22 13.61 14.30
N ASP A 263 -4.95 13.19 15.36
CA ASP A 263 -6.32 13.65 15.62
C ASP A 263 -6.42 14.98 16.36
N GLY A 264 -5.28 15.53 16.79
CA GLY A 264 -5.23 16.78 17.53
C GLY A 264 -5.55 17.98 16.63
N GLY A 265 -5.99 19.08 17.26
CA GLY A 265 -6.30 20.33 16.55
C GLY A 265 -5.15 20.92 15.75
N GLU A 266 -3.89 20.59 16.09
CA GLU A 266 -2.71 21.01 15.30
C GLU A 266 -2.71 20.40 13.89
N MET A 267 -3.13 19.14 13.79
CA MET A 267 -3.12 18.37 12.54
C MET A 267 -4.46 18.44 11.79
N ALA A 268 -5.50 19.02 12.38
CA ALA A 268 -6.81 19.18 11.75
C ALA A 268 -6.69 19.89 10.38
N GLY A 269 -7.18 19.24 9.33
CA GLY A 269 -7.14 19.74 7.95
C GLY A 269 -5.77 19.75 7.29
N ARG A 270 -4.70 19.28 7.97
CA ARG A 270 -3.39 19.08 7.35
C ARG A 270 -3.40 17.80 6.53
N THR A 271 -2.71 17.79 5.40
CA THR A 271 -2.57 16.61 4.54
C THR A 271 -1.12 16.37 4.18
N GLY A 272 -0.82 15.19 3.63
CA GLY A 272 0.52 14.85 3.15
C GLY A 272 1.54 14.67 4.27
N LEU A 273 1.19 13.88 5.28
CA LEU A 273 2.08 13.54 6.41
C LEU A 273 3.19 12.56 6.01
N GLY A 274 3.16 12.03 4.79
CA GLY A 274 4.12 11.06 4.28
C GLY A 274 3.79 9.63 4.69
N ILE A 275 4.78 8.75 4.57
CA ILE A 275 4.69 7.36 4.98
C ILE A 275 4.89 7.26 6.48
N VAL A 276 4.06 6.48 7.17
CA VAL A 276 4.15 6.28 8.63
C VAL A 276 4.29 4.80 8.95
N PRO A 277 5.51 4.23 8.93
CA PRO A 277 5.74 2.86 9.34
C PRO A 277 5.59 2.70 10.86
N MET A 278 4.75 1.76 11.29
CA MET A 278 4.43 1.51 12.69
C MET A 278 4.72 0.06 13.09
N ASP A 279 5.07 -0.15 14.36
CA ASP A 279 4.99 -1.46 15.00
C ASP A 279 3.56 -1.69 15.51
N PHE A 280 3.00 -2.88 15.28
CA PHE A 280 1.69 -3.32 15.75
C PHE A 280 0.54 -2.30 15.59
N PRO A 281 0.31 -1.68 14.41
CA PRO A 281 -0.75 -0.67 14.26
C PRO A 281 -2.15 -1.23 14.55
N GLY A 282 -2.38 -2.52 14.31
CA GLY A 282 -3.65 -3.20 14.58
C GLY A 282 -4.06 -3.27 16.05
N THR A 283 -3.18 -2.89 16.98
CA THR A 283 -3.48 -2.86 18.43
C THR A 283 -4.05 -1.52 18.89
N ARG A 284 -4.00 -0.50 18.01
CA ARG A 284 -4.58 0.82 18.24
C ARG A 284 -5.67 1.08 17.21
N SER A 285 -6.90 0.69 17.55
CA SER A 285 -8.08 0.96 16.73
C SER A 285 -8.18 2.44 16.34
N GLY A 286 -8.55 2.71 15.09
CA GLY A 286 -8.70 4.04 14.51
C GLY A 286 -7.40 4.73 14.07
N LEU A 287 -6.21 4.28 14.50
CA LEU A 287 -4.96 4.97 14.14
C LEU A 287 -4.72 4.99 12.62
N VAL A 288 -4.96 3.87 11.94
CA VAL A 288 -4.82 3.79 10.49
C VAL A 288 -5.84 4.69 9.79
N ASP A 289 -7.10 4.68 10.24
CA ASP A 289 -8.14 5.54 9.68
C ASP A 289 -7.84 7.04 9.90
N SER A 290 -7.29 7.41 11.07
CA SER A 290 -6.86 8.78 11.36
C SER A 290 -5.74 9.24 10.44
N LEU A 291 -4.75 8.39 10.15
CA LEU A 291 -3.73 8.68 9.14
C LEU A 291 -4.32 8.84 7.74
N ILE A 292 -5.23 7.96 7.33
CA ILE A 292 -5.88 8.00 6.01
C ILE A 292 -6.64 9.32 5.80
N ARG A 293 -7.27 9.88 6.85
CA ARG A 293 -8.00 11.17 6.80
C ARG A 293 -7.11 12.38 6.47
N HIS A 294 -5.79 12.26 6.48
CA HIS A 294 -4.86 13.29 6.06
C HIS A 294 -4.47 13.20 4.57
N ASN A 295 -5.38 12.73 3.71
CA ASN A 295 -5.26 12.76 2.25
C ASN A 295 -6.28 13.70 1.63
#